data_AF-A0A963TPN3-F1
#
_entry.id   AF-A0A963TPN3-F1
#
_cell.length_a   1.000
_cell.length_b   1.000
_cell.length_c   1.000
_cell.angle_alpha   90.00
_cell.angle_beta   90.00
_cell.angle_gamma   90.00
#
_symmetry.space_group_name_H-M   'P 1'
#
loop_
_entity.id
_entity.type
_entity.pdbx_description
1 polymer ?
#
loop_
_entity_poly.entity_id
_entity_poly.type
_entity_poly.pdbx_seq_one_letter_code
_entity_poly.pdbx_strand_id
1 'polypeptide(L)'
;EIERAIQEMNGLLSSISQLNDQIAVNGATQRQTEDLEDKRDVALNKLSDLIDVQYFFNSNGAVTVFTSDGTTLVDSSPVQMSHVALSLVDAAHSYAGGDFNGIFAGMRDITNSIRSGKLKSLIEMRDKTLPDTQAQLDELSRNLIEEINLVHNRGTSYPTMVSNTTGSRTFLDATNQTVTFSGGQTNVVIYDANGAERFSSRVLDPTGINFANGGTVATMAGNIQTWIQGLDPQLANATVSVNSSGKLAISLGTDNFGIAFRDEATAVKGSAQQDVTVAVDLDGDGTNDQTYAGFSNFFGLNDYFVTDPKLQQWDSDFKPSNFTLGVTAARTINFADETSTGGIVGGSITVNPGDTLEQIRDAINQNTTLQGRVTAEVVPEGNGKKLRIQHVLGEQLVVTQTGGTDAITALGLDFSENGYATKMRVSDTLVSDPSRISRGQVQFDQITGQYLLSPGDNEVASQMANMLSGQVSFKAAGSLTAGNVTFSEYSASIVSYSSTQAASIQTDYEFQTEIKTSLELKHASLSGVNLDEEMSSLLVFQQTYAASARVISTTQQLFDILNNLIT
;
A
#
# COMPACT_ATOMS: atom_id res chain seq x y z
N GLU A 1 -1.09 -4.77 18.59
CA GLU A 1 0.06 -5.62 18.98
C GLU A 1 1.26 -4.84 19.50
N ILE A 2 1.83 -3.88 18.75
CA ILE A 2 2.96 -3.06 19.19
C ILE A 2 2.67 -2.39 20.55
N GLU A 3 1.53 -1.68 20.67
CA GLU A 3 1.12 -1.04 21.94
C GLU A 3 1.07 -2.01 23.13
N ARG A 4 0.55 -3.23 22.92
CA ARG A 4 0.49 -4.27 23.96
C ARG A 4 1.89 -4.72 24.39
N ALA A 5 2.82 -4.89 23.45
CA ALA A 5 4.21 -5.20 23.77
C ALA A 5 4.89 -4.06 24.54
N ILE A 6 4.58 -2.79 24.23
CA ILE A 6 5.06 -1.62 24.99
C ILE A 6 4.51 -1.63 26.42
N GLN A 7 3.23 -1.96 26.62
CA GLN A 7 2.64 -2.07 27.95
C GLN A 7 3.30 -3.18 28.79
N GLU A 8 3.55 -4.34 28.19
CA GLU A 8 4.27 -5.45 28.83
C GLU A 8 5.69 -5.04 29.22
N MET A 9 6.41 -4.39 28.31
CA MET A 9 7.76 -3.86 28.55
C MET A 9 7.78 -2.88 29.73
N ASN A 10 6.84 -1.92 29.80
CA ASN A 10 6.77 -1.00 30.94
C ASN A 10 6.58 -1.73 32.29
N GLY A 11 5.79 -2.81 32.30
CA GLY A 11 5.63 -3.67 33.48
C GLY A 11 6.93 -4.37 33.88
N LEU A 12 7.68 -4.90 32.90
CA LEU A 12 8.98 -5.54 33.13
C LEU A 12 10.04 -4.54 33.61
N LEU A 13 10.15 -3.37 32.97
CA LEU A 13 11.09 -2.31 33.37
C LEU A 13 10.81 -1.82 34.80
N SER A 14 9.54 -1.65 35.14
CA SER A 14 9.12 -1.30 36.51
C SER A 14 9.51 -2.38 37.52
N SER A 15 9.31 -3.65 37.15
CA SER A 15 9.67 -4.79 38.01
C SER A 15 11.18 -4.87 38.23
N ILE A 16 11.98 -4.70 37.16
CA ILE A 16 13.44 -4.69 37.24
C ILE A 16 13.93 -3.56 38.13
N SER A 17 13.37 -2.35 37.99
CA SER A 17 13.73 -1.22 38.86
C SER A 17 13.41 -1.50 40.34
N GLN A 18 12.23 -2.07 40.63
CA GLN A 18 11.86 -2.42 42.01
C GLN A 18 12.77 -3.51 42.59
N LEU A 19 13.15 -4.49 41.79
CA LEU A 19 14.08 -5.55 42.19
C LEU A 19 15.48 -4.98 42.42
N ASN A 20 15.94 -4.04 41.58
CA ASN A 20 17.20 -3.32 41.79
C ASN A 20 17.25 -2.62 43.14
N ASP A 21 16.18 -1.91 43.50
CA ASP A 21 16.08 -1.23 44.80
C ASP A 21 16.13 -2.22 45.96
N GLN A 22 15.40 -3.34 45.86
CA GLN A 22 15.39 -4.37 46.90
C GLN A 22 16.74 -5.08 47.04
N ILE A 23 17.40 -5.43 45.93
CA ILE A 23 18.71 -6.06 45.91
C ILE A 23 19.76 -5.12 46.50
N ALA A 24 19.76 -3.85 46.11
CA ALA A 24 20.70 -2.87 46.64
C ALA A 24 20.54 -2.68 48.16
N VAL A 25 19.30 -2.64 48.67
CA VAL A 25 19.01 -2.52 50.11
C VAL A 25 19.37 -3.79 50.87
N ASN A 26 19.00 -4.97 50.36
CA ASN A 26 19.32 -6.24 51.01
C ASN A 26 20.83 -6.51 51.01
N GLY A 27 21.52 -6.24 49.91
CA GLY A 27 22.98 -6.34 49.81
C GLY A 27 23.69 -5.42 50.79
N ALA A 28 23.24 -4.16 50.92
CA ALA A 28 23.79 -3.21 51.91
C ALA A 28 23.54 -3.64 53.36
N THR A 29 22.50 -4.44 53.61
CA THR A 29 22.14 -4.95 54.95
C THR A 29 22.56 -6.40 55.20
N GLN A 30 23.36 -6.99 54.29
CA GLN A 30 23.81 -8.39 54.33
C GLN A 30 22.66 -9.41 54.47
N ARG A 31 21.53 -9.12 53.82
CA ARG A 31 20.40 -10.05 53.67
C ARG A 31 20.50 -10.80 52.35
N GLN A 32 19.87 -11.97 52.31
CA GLN A 32 19.76 -12.82 51.12
C GLN A 32 19.13 -12.05 49.94
N THR A 33 19.71 -12.16 48.74
CA THR A 33 19.28 -11.50 47.49
C THR A 33 19.01 -12.46 46.34
N GLU A 34 19.37 -13.73 46.49
CA GLU A 34 19.37 -14.78 45.48
C GLU A 34 17.99 -14.92 44.82
N ASP A 35 16.91 -15.06 45.61
CA ASP A 35 15.53 -15.13 45.09
C ASP A 35 15.10 -13.87 44.32
N LEU A 36 15.67 -12.69 44.65
CA LEU A 36 15.37 -11.43 43.97
C LEU A 36 16.17 -11.31 42.67
N GLU A 37 17.42 -11.76 42.69
CA GLU A 37 18.28 -11.85 41.51
C GLU A 37 17.68 -12.81 40.49
N ASP A 38 17.20 -13.98 40.92
CA ASP A 38 16.49 -14.94 40.06
C ASP A 38 15.25 -14.32 39.40
N LYS A 39 14.44 -13.59 40.17
CA LYS A 39 13.25 -12.88 39.63
C LYS A 39 13.63 -11.79 38.64
N ARG A 40 14.73 -11.07 38.90
CA ARG A 40 15.23 -10.02 38.01
C ARG A 40 15.72 -10.64 36.71
N ASP A 41 16.44 -11.75 36.78
CA ASP A 41 16.99 -12.42 35.61
C ASP A 41 15.87 -13.02 34.75
N VAL A 42 14.80 -13.55 35.36
CA VAL A 42 13.57 -13.92 34.62
C VAL A 42 12.94 -12.71 33.93
N ALA A 43 12.88 -11.55 34.60
CA ALA A 43 12.33 -10.33 34.01
C ALA A 43 13.21 -9.80 32.85
N LEU A 44 14.54 -9.85 32.98
CA LEU A 44 15.49 -9.50 31.93
C LEU A 44 15.36 -10.43 30.73
N ASN A 45 15.21 -11.74 30.95
CA ASN A 45 14.98 -12.71 29.88
C ASN A 45 13.68 -12.42 29.11
N LYS A 46 12.58 -12.16 29.81
CA LYS A 46 11.31 -11.77 29.17
C LYS A 46 11.42 -10.44 28.42
N LEU A 47 12.17 -9.48 28.95
CA LEU A 47 12.40 -8.21 28.29
C LEU A 47 13.19 -8.42 26.98
N SER A 48 14.18 -9.33 26.98
CA SER A 48 14.97 -9.68 25.80
C SER A 48 14.17 -10.38 24.70
N ASP A 49 13.07 -11.06 25.04
CA ASP A 49 12.15 -11.62 24.04
C ASP A 49 11.36 -10.50 23.30
N LEU A 50 11.20 -9.32 23.92
CA LEU A 50 10.43 -8.20 23.38
C LEU A 50 11.27 -7.21 22.59
N ILE A 51 12.46 -6.86 23.08
CA ILE A 51 13.35 -5.84 22.50
C ILE A 51 14.82 -6.24 22.68
N ASP A 52 15.68 -5.73 21.81
CA ASP A 52 17.12 -5.87 21.99
C ASP A 52 17.59 -5.15 23.26
N VAL A 53 18.19 -5.88 24.19
CA VAL A 53 18.73 -5.34 25.44
C VAL A 53 20.16 -5.80 25.71
N GLN A 54 20.90 -4.93 26.37
CA GLN A 54 22.19 -5.18 26.98
C GLN A 54 22.14 -4.66 28.41
N TYR A 55 22.92 -5.27 29.30
CA TYR A 55 22.93 -4.89 30.69
C TYR A 55 24.28 -5.10 31.36
N PHE A 56 24.52 -4.38 32.46
CA PHE A 56 25.66 -4.63 33.36
C PHE A 56 25.24 -4.43 34.81
N PHE A 57 25.96 -5.09 35.72
CA PHE A 57 25.76 -4.95 37.15
C PHE A 57 26.66 -3.87 37.74
N ASN A 58 26.08 -3.04 38.59
CA ASN A 58 26.77 -2.01 39.36
C ASN A 58 27.46 -2.64 40.59
N SER A 59 28.35 -1.90 41.26
CA SER A 59 29.05 -2.36 42.46
C SER A 59 28.13 -2.68 43.64
N ASN A 60 26.89 -2.19 43.62
CA ASN A 60 25.84 -2.46 44.61
C ASN A 60 24.89 -3.60 44.22
N GLY A 61 25.16 -4.33 43.13
CA GLY A 61 24.33 -5.44 42.65
C GLY A 61 23.10 -5.03 41.81
N ALA A 62 22.80 -3.73 41.69
CA ALA A 62 21.74 -3.25 40.81
C ALA A 62 22.13 -3.40 39.33
N VAL A 63 21.16 -3.63 38.45
CA VAL A 63 21.39 -3.77 37.01
C VAL A 63 21.03 -2.49 36.25
N THR A 64 21.90 -2.07 35.33
CA THR A 64 21.58 -1.02 34.35
C THR A 64 21.26 -1.68 33.03
N VAL A 65 20.14 -1.31 32.39
CA VAL A 65 19.63 -1.90 31.14
C VAL A 65 19.55 -0.83 30.06
N PHE A 66 20.03 -1.15 28.86
CA PHE A 66 20.00 -0.30 27.69
C PHE A 66 19.70 -1.13 26.44
N THR A 67 19.18 -0.50 25.40
CA THR A 67 19.08 -1.11 24.07
C THR A 67 20.46 -1.27 23.43
N SER A 68 20.58 -2.03 22.34
CA SER A 68 21.87 -2.21 21.64
C SER A 68 22.40 -0.92 21.01
N ASP A 69 21.54 0.08 20.78
CA ASP A 69 21.94 1.42 20.33
C ASP A 69 22.37 2.36 21.48
N GLY A 70 22.36 1.87 22.73
CA GLY A 70 22.76 2.60 23.93
C GLY A 70 21.66 3.43 24.59
N THR A 71 20.41 3.32 24.16
CA THR A 71 19.29 4.00 24.83
C THR A 71 19.02 3.34 26.19
N THR A 72 19.20 4.09 27.29
CA THR A 72 18.92 3.60 28.63
C THR A 72 17.42 3.29 28.80
N LEU A 73 17.12 2.10 29.32
CA LEU A 73 15.76 1.64 29.63
C LEU A 73 15.52 1.57 31.14
N VAL A 74 16.53 1.16 31.90
CA VAL A 74 16.54 1.18 33.37
C VAL A 74 17.92 1.58 33.86
N ASP A 75 17.97 2.54 34.79
CA ASP A 75 19.13 2.81 35.64
C ASP A 75 18.63 2.97 37.07
N SER A 76 18.57 4.20 37.60
CA SER A 76 17.94 4.50 38.90
C SER A 76 16.41 4.48 38.87
N SER A 77 15.81 4.61 37.69
CA SER A 77 14.36 4.61 37.47
C SER A 77 14.08 4.06 36.07
N PRO A 78 12.93 3.40 35.83
CA PRO A 78 12.61 2.90 34.51
C PRO A 78 12.21 4.06 33.58
N VAL A 79 12.67 4.03 32.35
CA VAL A 79 12.21 4.95 31.31
C VAL A 79 10.82 4.51 30.85
N GLN A 80 9.89 5.46 30.82
CA GLN A 80 8.55 5.21 30.32
C GLN A 80 8.57 5.03 28.79
N MET A 81 8.13 3.87 28.34
CA MET A 81 7.98 3.55 26.93
C MET A 81 6.57 3.94 26.47
N SER A 82 6.46 4.53 25.28
CA SER A 82 5.15 4.94 24.73
C SER A 82 5.03 4.70 23.23
N HIS A 83 3.82 4.30 22.83
CA HIS A 83 3.38 4.21 21.45
C HIS A 83 1.87 4.38 21.44
N VAL A 84 1.31 5.07 20.44
CA VAL A 84 -0.13 5.27 20.30
C VAL A 84 -0.57 4.55 19.03
N ALA A 85 -1.37 3.50 19.19
CA ALA A 85 -1.93 2.78 18.06
C ALA A 85 -2.99 3.63 17.35
N LEU A 86 -3.04 3.52 16.02
CA LEU A 86 -4.14 4.09 15.25
C LEU A 86 -5.43 3.29 15.47
N SER A 87 -6.56 3.98 15.54
CA SER A 87 -7.87 3.34 15.69
C SER A 87 -8.38 2.68 14.41
N LEU A 88 -7.95 3.21 13.26
CA LEU A 88 -8.24 2.68 11.93
C LEU A 88 -6.95 2.69 11.13
N VAL A 89 -6.72 1.63 10.36
CA VAL A 89 -5.61 1.50 9.42
C VAL A 89 -6.20 1.11 8.09
N ASP A 90 -5.79 1.79 7.04
CA ASP A 90 -6.10 1.44 5.66
C ASP A 90 -4.82 1.28 4.83
N ALA A 91 -5.00 0.98 3.55
CA ALA A 91 -3.91 0.77 2.60
C ALA A 91 -3.00 1.99 2.40
N ALA A 92 -3.48 3.21 2.64
CA ALA A 92 -2.71 4.44 2.45
C ALA A 92 -1.73 4.71 3.59
N HIS A 93 -2.03 4.22 4.80
CA HIS A 93 -1.22 4.51 5.98
C HIS A 93 0.19 3.92 5.88
N SER A 94 1.18 4.76 6.18
CA SER A 94 2.60 4.45 6.05
C SER A 94 3.38 5.03 7.23
N TYR A 95 4.41 4.31 7.70
CA TYR A 95 5.29 4.86 8.74
C TYR A 95 6.20 5.95 8.18
N ALA A 96 6.62 5.81 6.91
CA ALA A 96 7.43 6.81 6.23
C ALA A 96 6.67 8.13 6.00
N GLY A 97 5.34 8.07 5.90
CA GLY A 97 4.44 9.21 5.78
C GLY A 97 4.14 9.90 7.10
N GLY A 98 4.54 9.29 8.21
CA GLY A 98 4.27 9.78 9.55
C GLY A 98 2.87 9.45 10.06
N ASP A 99 2.12 8.57 9.38
CA ASP A 99 0.77 8.19 9.81
C ASP A 99 0.82 7.33 11.07
N PHE A 100 1.76 6.39 11.12
CA PHE A 100 1.98 5.58 12.32
C PHE A 100 2.86 6.32 13.32
N ASN A 101 2.38 6.40 14.56
CA ASN A 101 3.18 6.91 15.66
C ASN A 101 4.44 6.05 15.88
N GLY A 102 5.56 6.72 16.19
CA GLY A 102 6.79 6.08 16.61
C GLY A 102 6.66 5.36 17.96
N ILE A 103 7.74 4.66 18.32
CA ILE A 103 7.97 4.04 19.61
C ILE A 103 9.00 4.90 20.33
N PHE A 104 8.62 5.43 21.49
CA PHE A 104 9.45 6.37 22.24
C PHE A 104 9.92 5.77 23.56
N ALA A 105 11.19 6.01 23.89
CA ALA A 105 11.77 5.86 25.21
C ALA A 105 11.89 7.26 25.84
N GLY A 106 10.95 7.61 26.72
CA GLY A 106 10.77 8.99 27.17
C GLY A 106 10.46 9.91 25.99
N MET A 107 11.37 10.83 25.66
CA MET A 107 11.22 11.75 24.52
C MET A 107 11.96 11.30 23.25
N ARG A 108 12.75 10.22 23.32
CA ARG A 108 13.56 9.75 22.19
C ARG A 108 12.78 8.73 21.37
N ASP A 109 12.61 8.99 20.08
CA ASP A 109 12.11 7.99 19.13
C ASP A 109 13.19 6.93 18.90
N ILE A 110 12.86 5.67 19.17
CA ILE A 110 13.74 4.51 19.00
C ILE A 110 13.25 3.54 17.94
N THR A 111 12.18 3.86 17.20
CA THR A 111 11.53 2.93 16.24
C THR A 111 12.54 2.33 15.26
N ASN A 112 13.40 3.18 14.68
CA ASN A 112 14.43 2.77 13.72
C ASN A 112 15.72 2.27 14.39
N SER A 113 15.82 2.31 15.71
CA SER A 113 16.97 1.84 16.49
C SER A 113 16.81 0.41 17.00
N ILE A 114 15.58 -0.10 17.09
CA ILE A 114 15.29 -1.47 17.53
C ILE A 114 15.90 -2.47 16.53
N ARG A 115 16.58 -3.50 17.03
CA ARG A 115 17.34 -4.46 16.20
C ARG A 115 16.84 -5.89 16.26
N SER A 116 16.23 -6.32 17.37
CA SER A 116 15.71 -7.68 17.54
C SER A 116 14.52 -7.70 18.51
N GLY A 117 14.06 -8.91 18.83
CA GLY A 117 12.88 -9.14 19.67
C GLY A 117 11.57 -8.97 18.90
N LYS A 118 10.47 -9.28 19.59
CA LYS A 118 9.12 -9.22 19.02
C LYS A 118 8.77 -7.85 18.43
N LEU A 119 9.24 -6.75 19.03
CA LEU A 119 8.99 -5.40 18.51
C LEU A 119 9.59 -5.20 17.13
N LYS A 120 10.82 -5.68 16.89
CA LYS A 120 11.46 -5.58 15.57
C LYS A 120 10.62 -6.27 14.50
N SER A 121 10.18 -7.51 14.75
CA SER A 121 9.37 -8.26 13.79
C SER A 121 8.01 -7.59 13.54
N LEU A 122 7.38 -7.01 14.56
CA LEU A 122 6.13 -6.27 14.38
C LEU A 122 6.30 -5.00 13.54
N ILE A 123 7.42 -4.28 13.73
CA ILE A 123 7.79 -3.12 12.90
C ILE A 123 8.02 -3.57 11.46
N GLU A 124 8.76 -4.65 11.23
CA GLU A 124 9.01 -5.18 9.88
C GLU A 124 7.74 -5.66 9.18
N MET A 125 6.83 -6.31 9.92
CA MET A 125 5.53 -6.68 9.39
C MET A 125 4.72 -5.46 8.96
N ARG A 126 4.66 -4.43 9.81
CA ARG A 126 3.91 -3.20 9.55
C ARG A 126 4.50 -2.37 8.41
N ASP A 127 5.82 -2.24 8.36
CA ASP A 127 6.50 -1.26 7.51
C ASP A 127 7.04 -1.85 6.22
N LYS A 128 7.10 -3.19 6.10
CA LYS A 128 7.63 -3.86 4.91
C LYS A 128 6.77 -5.03 4.45
N THR A 129 6.58 -6.06 5.26
CA THR A 129 5.97 -7.32 4.78
C THR A 129 4.51 -7.14 4.35
N LEU A 130 3.69 -6.45 5.15
CA LEU A 130 2.29 -6.20 4.82
C LEU A 130 2.13 -5.19 3.67
N PRO A 131 2.86 -4.04 3.65
CA PRO A 131 2.87 -3.15 2.49
C PRO A 131 3.29 -3.83 1.19
N ASP A 132 4.34 -4.67 1.20
CA ASP A 132 4.78 -5.43 0.02
C ASP A 132 3.69 -6.38 -0.48
N THR A 133 3.03 -7.09 0.44
CA THR A 133 1.93 -8.01 0.10
C THR A 133 0.74 -7.25 -0.46
N GLN A 134 0.42 -6.08 0.12
CA GLN A 134 -0.63 -5.20 -0.38
C GLN A 134 -0.32 -4.74 -1.81
N ALA A 135 0.90 -4.26 -2.07
CA ALA A 135 1.30 -3.84 -3.41
C ALA A 135 1.16 -4.97 -4.44
N GLN A 136 1.51 -6.20 -4.07
CA GLN A 136 1.34 -7.37 -4.95
C GLN A 136 -0.14 -7.69 -5.24
N LEU A 137 -1.02 -7.58 -4.24
CA LEU A 137 -2.45 -7.78 -4.44
C LEU A 137 -3.08 -6.66 -5.25
N ASP A 138 -2.67 -5.42 -5.01
CA ASP A 138 -3.13 -4.24 -5.76
C ASP A 138 -2.72 -4.33 -7.23
N GLU A 139 -1.49 -4.75 -7.51
CA GLU A 139 -0.99 -5.03 -8.86
C GLU A 139 -1.81 -6.13 -9.55
N LEU A 140 -2.12 -7.22 -8.84
CA LEU A 140 -2.99 -8.28 -9.36
C LEU A 140 -4.39 -7.73 -9.71
N SER A 141 -4.99 -6.98 -8.78
CA SER A 141 -6.32 -6.41 -8.94
C SER A 141 -6.38 -5.38 -10.06
N ARG A 142 -5.38 -4.50 -10.19
CA ARG A 142 -5.30 -3.53 -11.28
C ARG A 142 -5.35 -4.21 -12.64
N ASN A 143 -4.44 -5.15 -12.89
CA ASN A 143 -4.38 -5.84 -14.17
C ASN A 143 -5.70 -6.59 -14.45
N LEU A 144 -6.33 -7.16 -13.42
CA LEU A 144 -7.63 -7.81 -13.59
C LEU A 144 -8.72 -6.79 -13.98
N ILE A 145 -8.73 -5.60 -13.37
CA ILE A 145 -9.67 -4.53 -13.71
C ILE A 145 -9.43 -4.05 -15.13
N GLU A 146 -8.19 -3.66 -15.46
CA GLU A 146 -7.82 -3.07 -16.74
C GLU A 146 -8.15 -4.00 -17.90
N GLU A 147 -7.77 -5.27 -17.80
CA GLU A 147 -7.91 -6.22 -18.89
C GLU A 147 -9.36 -6.67 -19.09
N ILE A 148 -10.11 -6.89 -18.01
CA ILE A 148 -11.55 -7.22 -18.09
C ILE A 148 -12.33 -6.02 -18.59
N ASN A 149 -12.07 -4.81 -18.08
CA ASN A 149 -12.77 -3.62 -18.54
C ASN A 149 -12.45 -3.32 -20.00
N LEU A 150 -11.20 -3.48 -20.45
CA LEU A 150 -10.82 -3.28 -21.84
C LEU A 150 -11.67 -4.16 -22.77
N VAL A 151 -11.76 -5.46 -22.48
CA VAL A 151 -12.54 -6.39 -23.29
C VAL A 151 -14.05 -6.15 -23.15
N HIS A 152 -14.56 -5.94 -21.94
CA HIS A 152 -15.99 -5.74 -21.71
C HIS A 152 -16.52 -4.45 -22.38
N ASN A 153 -15.68 -3.42 -22.46
CA ASN A 153 -15.97 -2.15 -23.15
C ASN A 153 -15.95 -2.24 -24.68
N ARG A 154 -15.38 -3.29 -25.27
CA ARG A 154 -15.52 -3.58 -26.71
C ARG A 154 -16.94 -4.02 -27.09
N GLY A 155 -17.68 -4.50 -26.09
CA GLY A 155 -19.04 -4.98 -26.25
C GLY A 155 -20.12 -3.97 -25.87
N THR A 156 -21.35 -4.42 -26.03
CA THR A 156 -22.54 -3.76 -25.48
C THR A 156 -23.52 -4.84 -25.01
N SER A 157 -24.43 -4.49 -24.11
CA SER A 157 -25.49 -5.42 -23.73
C SER A 157 -26.54 -5.54 -24.85
N TYR A 158 -26.95 -6.78 -25.11
CA TYR A 158 -28.03 -7.12 -26.01
C TYR A 158 -28.52 -8.54 -25.66
N PRO A 159 -29.84 -8.84 -25.64
CA PRO A 159 -30.98 -8.09 -26.19
C PRO A 159 -31.47 -6.88 -25.38
N THR A 160 -31.01 -6.70 -24.14
CA THR A 160 -31.33 -5.49 -23.36
C THR A 160 -30.66 -4.28 -24.00
N MET A 161 -31.46 -3.37 -24.57
CA MET A 161 -30.94 -2.14 -25.17
C MET A 161 -30.37 -1.19 -24.11
N VAL A 162 -29.24 -0.57 -24.44
CA VAL A 162 -28.68 0.51 -23.61
C VAL A 162 -29.18 1.84 -24.14
N SER A 163 -30.22 2.40 -23.52
CA SER A 163 -30.69 3.76 -23.83
C SER A 163 -30.02 4.84 -22.99
N ASN A 164 -29.38 4.44 -21.89
CA ASN A 164 -28.67 5.31 -20.97
C ASN A 164 -27.41 4.64 -20.42
N THR A 165 -26.32 5.41 -20.32
CA THR A 165 -25.09 4.97 -19.65
C THR A 165 -24.35 6.16 -19.05
N THR A 166 -23.60 5.92 -17.99
CA THR A 166 -22.70 6.89 -17.38
C THR A 166 -21.35 6.21 -17.19
N GLY A 167 -20.31 6.82 -17.74
CA GLY A 167 -18.95 6.34 -17.64
C GLY A 167 -18.42 6.33 -16.21
N SER A 168 -17.34 5.59 -15.96
CA SER A 168 -16.68 5.54 -14.66
C SER A 168 -15.61 6.63 -14.48
N ARG A 169 -14.99 7.10 -15.58
CA ARG A 169 -13.88 8.08 -15.54
C ARG A 169 -14.36 9.47 -15.17
N THR A 170 -13.69 10.08 -14.20
CA THR A 170 -13.95 11.45 -13.74
C THR A 170 -12.98 12.44 -14.38
N PHE A 171 -13.54 13.47 -15.00
CA PHE A 171 -12.84 14.63 -15.55
C PHE A 171 -12.97 15.81 -14.58
N LEU A 172 -11.84 16.39 -14.18
CA LEU A 172 -11.81 17.55 -13.28
C LEU A 172 -12.38 18.80 -13.96
N ASP A 173 -12.00 19.01 -15.22
CA ASP A 173 -12.43 20.15 -16.00
C ASP A 173 -12.59 19.74 -17.46
N ALA A 174 -13.74 19.13 -17.77
CA ALA A 174 -14.05 18.68 -19.12
C ALA A 174 -14.11 19.82 -20.16
N THR A 175 -14.10 21.08 -19.73
CA THR A 175 -14.07 22.24 -20.63
C THR A 175 -12.66 22.67 -21.01
N ASN A 176 -11.64 22.21 -20.29
CA ASN A 176 -10.22 22.47 -20.61
C ASN A 176 -9.46 21.19 -20.98
N GLN A 177 -9.80 20.04 -20.37
CA GLN A 177 -9.19 18.75 -20.69
C GLN A 177 -9.52 18.34 -22.12
N THR A 178 -8.48 18.10 -22.92
CA THR A 178 -8.63 17.74 -24.32
C THR A 178 -8.33 16.27 -24.59
N VAL A 179 -8.99 15.74 -25.62
CA VAL A 179 -8.80 14.37 -26.09
C VAL A 179 -8.59 14.35 -27.59
N THR A 180 -7.71 13.47 -28.02
CA THR A 180 -7.44 13.18 -29.44
C THR A 180 -7.53 11.68 -29.67
N PHE A 181 -8.06 11.28 -30.83
CA PHE A 181 -8.23 9.88 -31.20
C PHE A 181 -7.33 9.54 -32.37
N SER A 182 -6.60 8.44 -32.27
CA SER A 182 -5.70 7.95 -33.31
C SER A 182 -5.67 6.41 -33.37
N GLY A 183 -4.92 5.83 -34.31
CA GLY A 183 -4.80 4.37 -34.43
C GLY A 183 -6.05 3.63 -34.94
N GLY A 184 -7.13 4.37 -35.27
CA GLY A 184 -8.39 3.80 -35.74
C GLY A 184 -9.52 4.84 -35.79
N GLN A 185 -10.76 4.38 -35.74
CA GLN A 185 -11.98 5.20 -35.67
C GLN A 185 -13.01 4.55 -34.76
N THR A 186 -13.73 5.36 -33.98
CA THR A 186 -14.88 4.91 -33.19
C THR A 186 -16.16 5.19 -33.96
N ASN A 187 -16.96 4.15 -34.20
CA ASN A 187 -18.31 4.26 -34.71
C ASN A 187 -19.30 4.31 -33.56
N VAL A 188 -20.17 5.32 -33.57
CA VAL A 188 -21.34 5.39 -32.70
C VAL A 188 -22.52 4.82 -33.49
N VAL A 189 -23.16 3.79 -32.94
CA VAL A 189 -24.24 3.05 -33.60
C VAL A 189 -25.52 3.17 -32.77
N ILE A 190 -26.57 3.69 -33.38
CA ILE A 190 -27.93 3.68 -32.85
C ILE A 190 -28.67 2.50 -33.48
N TYR A 191 -29.20 1.62 -32.63
CA TYR A 191 -29.86 0.38 -33.06
C TYR A 191 -31.28 0.27 -32.51
N ASP A 192 -32.12 -0.53 -33.17
CA ASP A 192 -33.49 -0.81 -32.73
C ASP A 192 -33.60 -2.04 -31.83
N ALA A 193 -34.81 -2.35 -31.36
CA ALA A 193 -35.07 -3.50 -30.49
C ALA A 193 -34.71 -4.87 -31.09
N ASN A 194 -34.51 -4.96 -32.41
CA ASN A 194 -34.06 -6.19 -33.09
C ASN A 194 -32.54 -6.23 -33.26
N GLY A 195 -31.82 -5.23 -32.75
CA GLY A 195 -30.37 -5.13 -32.87
C GLY A 195 -29.92 -4.63 -34.23
N ALA A 196 -30.81 -4.13 -35.08
CA ALA A 196 -30.44 -3.63 -36.41
C ALA A 196 -30.00 -2.17 -36.34
N GLU A 197 -28.97 -1.80 -37.10
CA GLU A 197 -28.56 -0.40 -37.24
C GLU A 197 -29.71 0.47 -37.79
N ARG A 198 -29.96 1.58 -37.10
CA ARG A 198 -30.84 2.67 -37.56
C ARG A 198 -30.01 3.83 -38.08
N PHE A 199 -28.97 4.19 -37.33
CA PHE A 199 -28.07 5.27 -37.66
C PHE A 199 -26.66 4.94 -37.19
N SER A 200 -25.65 5.42 -37.91
CA SER A 200 -24.26 5.34 -37.47
C SER A 200 -23.47 6.55 -37.94
N SER A 201 -22.46 6.92 -37.17
CA SER A 201 -21.47 7.91 -37.58
C SER A 201 -20.15 7.67 -36.84
N ARG A 202 -19.04 8.02 -37.48
CA ARG A 202 -17.73 7.98 -36.82
C ARG A 202 -17.54 9.23 -35.98
N VAL A 203 -16.90 9.10 -34.81
CA VAL A 203 -16.59 10.23 -33.92
C VAL A 203 -15.76 11.30 -34.63
N LEU A 204 -14.97 10.94 -35.63
CA LEU A 204 -14.13 11.87 -36.40
C LEU A 204 -14.73 12.22 -37.78
N ASP A 205 -16.03 12.00 -38.00
CA ASP A 205 -16.68 12.30 -39.28
C ASP A 205 -17.05 13.80 -39.39
N PRO A 206 -16.43 14.57 -40.29
CA PRO A 206 -16.74 16.00 -40.44
C PRO A 206 -18.19 16.28 -40.86
N THR A 207 -18.89 15.29 -41.41
CA THR A 207 -20.29 15.39 -41.86
C THR A 207 -21.30 14.82 -40.87
N GLY A 208 -20.82 14.17 -39.79
CA GLY A 208 -21.64 13.63 -38.72
C GLY A 208 -21.16 14.14 -37.37
N ILE A 209 -20.57 13.27 -36.56
CA ILE A 209 -19.92 13.67 -35.31
C ILE A 209 -18.60 14.35 -35.68
N ASN A 210 -18.60 15.67 -35.77
CA ASN A 210 -17.44 16.43 -36.25
C ASN A 210 -16.40 16.68 -35.15
N PHE A 211 -15.55 15.69 -34.84
CA PHE A 211 -14.46 15.82 -33.87
C PHE A 211 -13.06 15.58 -34.48
N ALA A 212 -12.90 15.82 -35.78
CA ALA A 212 -11.70 15.46 -36.54
C ALA A 212 -10.37 16.10 -36.05
N ASN A 213 -10.45 17.25 -35.36
CA ASN A 213 -9.26 17.96 -34.85
C ASN A 213 -8.98 17.70 -33.37
N GLY A 214 -9.72 16.77 -32.74
CA GLY A 214 -9.75 16.68 -31.28
C GLY A 214 -10.38 17.93 -30.64
N GLY A 215 -10.26 18.01 -29.33
CA GLY A 215 -10.77 19.14 -28.56
C GLY A 215 -11.17 18.74 -27.15
N THR A 216 -11.94 19.59 -26.49
CA THR A 216 -12.32 19.35 -25.09
C THR A 216 -13.32 18.20 -24.99
N VAL A 217 -13.31 17.48 -23.88
CA VAL A 217 -14.26 16.38 -23.63
C VAL A 217 -15.71 16.89 -23.71
N ALA A 218 -15.97 18.10 -23.21
CA ALA A 218 -17.27 18.75 -23.32
C ALA A 218 -17.69 19.02 -24.78
N THR A 219 -16.74 19.44 -25.65
CA THR A 219 -17.01 19.65 -27.07
C THR A 219 -17.34 18.34 -27.77
N MET A 220 -16.60 17.27 -27.49
CA MET A 220 -16.90 15.93 -28.02
C MET A 220 -18.31 15.49 -27.63
N ALA A 221 -18.65 15.60 -26.35
CA ALA A 221 -19.99 15.27 -25.84
C ALA A 221 -21.08 16.08 -26.55
N GLY A 222 -20.89 17.41 -26.69
CA GLY A 222 -21.82 18.28 -27.40
C GLY A 222 -21.99 17.93 -28.88
N ASN A 223 -20.93 17.52 -29.57
CA ASN A 223 -20.98 17.09 -30.97
C ASN A 223 -21.77 15.79 -31.12
N ILE A 224 -21.56 14.81 -30.23
CA ILE A 224 -22.34 13.56 -30.19
C ILE A 224 -23.81 13.88 -29.88
N GLN A 225 -24.10 14.74 -28.91
CA GLN A 225 -25.47 15.13 -28.57
C GLN A 225 -26.19 15.74 -29.79
N THR A 226 -25.55 16.73 -30.42
CA THR A 226 -26.11 17.44 -31.57
C THR A 226 -26.39 16.49 -32.73
N TRP A 227 -25.47 15.55 -32.98
CA TRP A 227 -25.68 14.50 -33.97
C TRP A 227 -26.90 13.65 -33.63
N ILE A 228 -26.99 13.08 -32.41
CA ILE A 228 -28.11 12.21 -32.00
C ILE A 228 -29.46 12.92 -32.10
N GLN A 229 -29.57 14.14 -31.59
CA GLN A 229 -30.82 14.92 -31.59
C GLN A 229 -31.31 15.24 -33.02
N GLY A 230 -30.40 15.27 -34.00
CA GLY A 230 -30.72 15.51 -35.41
C GLY A 230 -31.18 14.28 -36.20
N LEU A 231 -31.11 13.06 -35.64
CA LEU A 231 -31.38 11.81 -36.37
C LEU A 231 -32.87 11.49 -36.51
N ASP A 232 -33.64 11.61 -35.42
CA ASP A 232 -35.04 11.20 -35.34
C ASP A 232 -35.80 12.07 -34.31
N PRO A 233 -37.07 12.44 -34.55
CA PRO A 233 -37.88 13.19 -33.58
C PRO A 233 -37.95 12.57 -32.17
N GLN A 234 -37.85 11.24 -32.06
CA GLN A 234 -37.84 10.54 -30.77
C GLN A 234 -36.53 10.71 -29.99
N LEU A 235 -35.46 11.14 -30.67
CA LEU A 235 -34.13 11.39 -30.09
C LEU A 235 -33.89 12.88 -29.78
N ALA A 236 -34.86 13.75 -30.05
CA ALA A 236 -34.73 15.21 -29.85
C ALA A 236 -34.39 15.61 -28.39
N ASN A 237 -34.72 14.76 -27.43
CA ASN A 237 -34.44 14.97 -26.00
C ASN A 237 -33.18 14.22 -25.52
N ALA A 238 -32.40 13.62 -26.42
CA ALA A 238 -31.16 12.94 -26.05
C ALA A 238 -30.17 13.93 -25.42
N THR A 239 -29.43 13.49 -24.40
CA THR A 239 -28.41 14.29 -23.73
C THR A 239 -27.08 13.56 -23.72
N VAL A 240 -26.00 14.24 -24.10
CA VAL A 240 -24.63 13.75 -23.99
C VAL A 240 -23.80 14.87 -23.38
N SER A 241 -23.34 14.67 -22.15
CA SER A 241 -22.63 15.70 -21.39
C SER A 241 -21.75 15.09 -20.33
N VAL A 242 -20.78 15.87 -19.84
CA VAL A 242 -20.10 15.54 -18.58
C VAL A 242 -20.98 16.03 -17.44
N ASN A 243 -21.40 15.12 -16.56
CA ASN A 243 -22.33 15.42 -15.48
C ASN A 243 -21.65 16.18 -14.31
N SER A 244 -22.41 16.52 -13.27
CA SER A 244 -21.90 17.23 -12.09
C SER A 244 -20.85 16.45 -11.29
N SER A 245 -20.71 15.15 -11.52
CA SER A 245 -19.68 14.28 -10.94
C SER A 245 -18.47 14.14 -11.86
N GLY A 246 -18.37 14.93 -12.93
CA GLY A 246 -17.26 14.87 -13.87
C GLY A 246 -17.28 13.65 -14.80
N LYS A 247 -18.37 12.88 -14.86
CA LYS A 247 -18.45 11.63 -15.66
C LYS A 247 -19.23 11.84 -16.95
N LEU A 248 -18.79 11.23 -18.06
CA LEU A 248 -19.53 11.27 -19.33
C LEU A 248 -20.84 10.51 -19.18
N ALA A 249 -21.97 11.22 -19.32
CA ALA A 249 -23.31 10.65 -19.24
C ALA A 249 -24.02 10.77 -20.60
N ILE A 250 -24.65 9.67 -21.02
CA ILE A 250 -25.36 9.52 -22.28
C ILE A 250 -26.78 9.05 -21.95
N SER A 251 -27.78 9.75 -22.48
CA SER A 251 -29.17 9.33 -22.46
C SER A 251 -29.79 9.60 -23.83
N LEU A 252 -30.45 8.62 -24.42
CA LEU A 252 -31.18 8.79 -25.69
C LEU A 252 -32.54 9.47 -25.50
N GLY A 253 -33.00 9.65 -24.26
CA GLY A 253 -34.30 10.25 -23.95
C GLY A 253 -35.51 9.37 -24.34
N THR A 254 -35.25 8.13 -24.77
CA THR A 254 -36.25 7.16 -25.21
C THR A 254 -35.69 5.74 -25.05
N ASP A 255 -36.57 4.76 -24.82
CA ASP A 255 -36.22 3.33 -24.75
C ASP A 255 -36.49 2.60 -26.06
N ASN A 256 -36.85 3.31 -27.14
CA ASN A 256 -37.08 2.70 -28.45
C ASN A 256 -35.78 2.39 -29.21
N PHE A 257 -34.66 2.96 -28.78
CA PHE A 257 -33.34 2.80 -29.38
C PHE A 257 -32.31 2.43 -28.32
N GLY A 258 -31.26 1.74 -28.75
CA GLY A 258 -30.03 1.56 -27.99
C GLY A 258 -28.86 2.29 -28.65
N ILE A 259 -27.82 2.58 -27.87
CA ILE A 259 -26.54 3.10 -28.33
C ILE A 259 -25.41 2.10 -28.06
N ALA A 260 -24.52 1.95 -29.03
CA ALA A 260 -23.31 1.15 -28.90
C ALA A 260 -22.14 1.83 -29.59
N PHE A 261 -20.93 1.46 -29.18
CA PHE A 261 -19.69 1.98 -29.71
C PHE A 261 -18.87 0.83 -30.27
N ARG A 262 -18.23 1.03 -31.41
CA ARG A 262 -17.33 0.06 -32.03
C ARG A 262 -16.10 0.76 -32.55
N ASP A 263 -14.96 0.40 -31.97
CA ASP A 263 -13.66 0.84 -32.45
C ASP A 263 -13.21 -0.04 -33.62
N GLU A 264 -12.74 0.60 -34.68
CA GLU A 264 -12.35 -0.01 -35.94
C GLU A 264 -10.96 0.46 -36.36
N ALA A 265 -10.19 -0.44 -36.99
CA ALA A 265 -8.82 -0.22 -37.42
C ALA A 265 -8.68 0.92 -38.45
N THR A 266 -9.74 1.19 -39.22
CA THR A 266 -9.71 2.18 -40.30
C THR A 266 -11.01 2.99 -40.36
N ALA A 267 -11.01 4.05 -41.18
CA ALA A 267 -12.20 4.81 -41.52
C ALA A 267 -13.21 4.08 -42.42
N VAL A 268 -12.87 2.88 -42.91
CA VAL A 268 -13.81 2.07 -43.66
C VAL A 268 -14.79 1.45 -42.67
N LYS A 269 -16.07 1.82 -42.80
CA LYS A 269 -17.17 1.25 -42.03
C LYS A 269 -17.14 -0.28 -42.11
N GLY A 270 -17.13 -0.94 -40.96
CA GLY A 270 -17.12 -2.40 -40.87
C GLY A 270 -15.73 -3.02 -40.97
N SER A 271 -14.67 -2.22 -40.86
CA SER A 271 -13.31 -2.75 -40.81
C SER A 271 -13.04 -3.56 -39.52
N ALA A 272 -11.88 -4.21 -39.47
CA ALA A 272 -11.49 -5.05 -38.34
C ALA A 272 -11.59 -4.26 -37.03
N GLN A 273 -12.11 -4.89 -35.99
CA GLN A 273 -12.19 -4.27 -34.69
C GLN A 273 -10.79 -4.13 -34.11
N GLN A 274 -10.49 -2.92 -33.64
CA GLN A 274 -9.21 -2.59 -33.03
C GLN A 274 -9.45 -1.38 -32.12
N ASP A 275 -8.95 -1.46 -30.90
CA ASP A 275 -9.07 -0.36 -29.93
C ASP A 275 -8.40 0.90 -30.49
N VAL A 276 -9.12 2.02 -30.48
CA VAL A 276 -8.51 3.31 -30.81
C VAL A 276 -7.55 3.74 -29.69
N THR A 277 -6.53 4.52 -30.03
CA THR A 277 -5.71 5.18 -29.02
C THR A 277 -6.37 6.52 -28.67
N VAL A 278 -6.71 6.69 -27.40
CA VAL A 278 -7.19 7.96 -26.84
C VAL A 278 -6.02 8.63 -26.13
N ALA A 279 -5.54 9.74 -26.66
CA ALA A 279 -4.54 10.56 -25.99
C ALA A 279 -5.23 11.74 -25.30
N VAL A 280 -4.85 11.99 -24.06
CA VAL A 280 -5.49 12.96 -23.16
C VAL A 280 -4.48 13.99 -22.74
N ASP A 281 -4.89 15.24 -22.84
CA ASP A 281 -4.24 16.40 -22.25
C ASP A 281 -5.07 16.80 -21.02
N LEU A 282 -4.51 16.57 -19.84
CA LEU A 282 -5.18 16.74 -18.55
C LEU A 282 -5.16 18.20 -18.09
N ASP A 283 -4.27 19.04 -18.63
CA ASP A 283 -4.09 20.43 -18.23
C ASP A 283 -4.46 21.48 -19.29
N GLY A 284 -4.68 21.03 -20.52
CA GLY A 284 -5.04 21.86 -21.67
C GLY A 284 -3.85 22.60 -22.29
N ASP A 285 -2.60 22.21 -22.02
CA ASP A 285 -1.42 22.89 -22.55
C ASP A 285 -1.12 22.57 -24.03
N GLY A 286 -1.89 21.65 -24.62
CA GLY A 286 -1.73 21.17 -26.00
C GLY A 286 -0.79 19.98 -26.14
N THR A 287 -0.25 19.46 -25.04
CA THR A 287 0.56 18.24 -24.98
C THR A 287 -0.25 17.12 -24.36
N ASN A 288 -0.19 15.93 -24.93
CA ASN A 288 -0.84 14.77 -24.32
C ASN A 288 -0.03 14.26 -23.13
N ASP A 289 -0.69 14.12 -21.98
CA ASP A 289 -0.12 13.59 -20.74
C ASP A 289 -0.14 12.06 -20.69
N GLN A 290 -1.26 11.47 -21.12
CA GLN A 290 -1.52 10.04 -20.99
C GLN A 290 -2.22 9.48 -22.23
N THR A 291 -2.07 8.17 -22.44
CA THR A 291 -2.72 7.45 -23.54
C THR A 291 -3.43 6.21 -23.04
N TYR A 292 -4.60 5.94 -23.59
CA TYR A 292 -5.44 4.80 -23.24
C TYR A 292 -5.90 4.06 -24.50
N ALA A 293 -6.23 2.78 -24.34
CA ALA A 293 -6.80 1.96 -25.40
C ALA A 293 -8.33 1.91 -25.28
N GLY A 294 -9.02 2.11 -26.40
CA GLY A 294 -10.45 1.94 -26.56
C GLY A 294 -11.27 3.16 -26.15
N PHE A 295 -12.22 3.59 -26.99
CA PHE A 295 -13.08 4.73 -26.69
C PHE A 295 -13.97 4.47 -25.48
N SER A 296 -14.75 3.39 -25.52
CA SER A 296 -15.65 3.04 -24.41
C SER A 296 -14.87 2.75 -23.12
N ASN A 297 -13.72 2.08 -23.24
CA ASN A 297 -12.86 1.75 -22.11
C ASN A 297 -12.28 3.01 -21.45
N PHE A 298 -11.80 3.96 -22.25
CA PHE A 298 -11.32 5.23 -21.74
C PHE A 298 -12.37 5.99 -20.94
N PHE A 299 -13.61 6.05 -21.42
CA PHE A 299 -14.70 6.72 -20.69
C PHE A 299 -15.34 5.82 -19.62
N GLY A 300 -15.01 4.52 -19.59
CA GLY A 300 -15.60 3.51 -18.72
C GLY A 300 -17.10 3.32 -18.92
N LEU A 301 -17.58 3.38 -20.16
CA LEU A 301 -19.02 3.36 -20.49
C LEU A 301 -19.69 2.02 -20.19
N ASN A 302 -18.91 0.95 -20.18
CA ASN A 302 -19.31 -0.42 -19.89
C ASN A 302 -18.25 -1.05 -18.97
N ASP A 303 -17.83 -0.39 -17.89
CA ASP A 303 -16.89 -1.03 -16.96
C ASP A 303 -17.51 -2.19 -16.20
N TYR A 304 -16.80 -3.33 -16.17
CA TYR A 304 -17.20 -4.50 -15.40
C TYR A 304 -16.83 -4.34 -13.93
N PHE A 305 -15.57 -3.97 -13.69
CA PHE A 305 -15.05 -3.66 -12.36
C PHE A 305 -14.86 -2.16 -12.18
N VAL A 306 -15.12 -1.70 -10.96
CA VAL A 306 -14.86 -0.33 -10.52
C VAL A 306 -14.11 -0.38 -9.19
N THR A 307 -13.26 0.60 -8.91
CA THR A 307 -12.52 0.70 -7.65
C THR A 307 -13.00 1.86 -6.79
N ASP A 308 -13.41 2.97 -7.40
CA ASP A 308 -13.96 4.17 -6.75
C ASP A 308 -13.38 4.48 -5.35
N PRO A 309 -12.15 4.99 -5.30
CA PRO A 309 -11.87 6.18 -4.53
C PRO A 309 -11.71 7.35 -5.49
N LYS A 310 -12.04 8.57 -5.03
CA LYS A 310 -11.56 9.79 -5.69
C LYS A 310 -10.07 9.61 -5.98
N LEU A 311 -9.64 9.87 -7.21
CA LEU A 311 -8.27 9.69 -7.70
C LEU A 311 -7.32 10.71 -7.04
N GLN A 312 -7.22 10.64 -5.71
CA GLN A 312 -6.62 11.63 -4.82
C GLN A 312 -5.12 11.41 -4.61
N GLN A 313 -4.59 10.31 -5.13
CA GLN A 313 -3.22 9.87 -4.87
C GLN A 313 -2.56 9.43 -6.17
N TRP A 314 -1.29 9.77 -6.32
CA TRP A 314 -0.40 9.33 -7.38
C TRP A 314 0.80 8.62 -6.75
N ASP A 315 1.18 7.49 -7.32
CA ASP A 315 2.39 6.76 -6.93
C ASP A 315 3.33 6.70 -8.15
N SER A 316 4.63 6.75 -7.89
CA SER A 316 5.63 6.39 -8.90
C SER A 316 5.73 4.87 -9.02
N ASP A 317 6.16 4.37 -10.17
CA ASP A 317 6.66 3.00 -10.28
C ASP A 317 7.77 2.74 -9.25
N PHE A 318 7.98 1.46 -8.91
CA PHE A 318 9.11 1.02 -8.10
C PHE A 318 10.44 1.61 -8.61
N LYS A 319 11.21 2.22 -7.71
CA LYS A 319 12.56 2.71 -7.99
C LYS A 319 13.59 2.05 -7.08
N PRO A 320 14.78 1.69 -7.59
CA PRO A 320 15.86 1.20 -6.75
C PRO A 320 16.31 2.28 -5.76
N SER A 321 16.91 1.89 -4.63
CA SER A 321 17.30 2.82 -3.56
C SER A 321 18.24 3.94 -4.00
N ASN A 322 19.04 3.71 -5.04
CA ASN A 322 19.98 4.67 -5.64
C ASN A 322 19.40 5.43 -6.85
N PHE A 323 18.09 5.39 -7.07
CA PHE A 323 17.45 6.09 -8.17
C PHE A 323 17.69 7.60 -8.11
N THR A 324 17.94 8.17 -9.30
CA THR A 324 17.96 9.60 -9.57
C THR A 324 17.17 9.90 -10.84
N LEU A 325 16.57 11.08 -10.91
CA LEU A 325 15.70 11.48 -12.00
C LEU A 325 16.48 11.65 -13.32
N GLY A 326 16.14 10.84 -14.31
CA GLY A 326 16.82 10.77 -15.61
C GLY A 326 16.38 11.81 -16.66
N VAL A 327 16.05 13.03 -16.25
CA VAL A 327 15.68 14.11 -17.19
C VAL A 327 16.91 14.89 -17.68
N THR A 328 16.81 15.54 -18.83
CA THR A 328 17.94 16.27 -19.46
C THR A 328 18.02 17.74 -19.06
N ALA A 329 16.94 18.31 -18.54
CA ALA A 329 16.85 19.68 -18.07
C ALA A 329 15.82 19.78 -16.94
N ALA A 330 15.78 20.93 -16.26
CA ALA A 330 14.77 21.19 -15.24
C ALA A 330 13.36 21.15 -15.84
N ARG A 331 12.44 20.47 -15.16
CA ARG A 331 11.03 20.31 -15.55
C ARG A 331 10.12 20.90 -14.50
N THR A 332 8.97 21.39 -14.93
CA THR A 332 7.93 21.92 -14.04
C THR A 332 6.81 20.90 -13.93
N ILE A 333 6.62 20.36 -12.73
CA ILE A 333 5.50 19.46 -12.41
C ILE A 333 4.38 20.31 -11.80
N ASN A 334 3.19 20.21 -12.36
CA ASN A 334 2.00 20.95 -11.94
C ASN A 334 1.05 20.03 -11.18
N PHE A 335 0.34 20.59 -10.21
CA PHE A 335 -0.66 19.88 -9.42
C PHE A 335 -2.01 20.57 -9.57
N ALA A 336 -3.10 19.83 -9.72
CA ALA A 336 -4.46 20.36 -9.75
C ALA A 336 -5.41 19.49 -8.92
N ASP A 337 -6.48 20.09 -8.42
CA ASP A 337 -7.56 19.39 -7.74
C ASP A 337 -8.95 19.85 -8.22
N GLU A 338 -10.02 19.28 -7.66
CA GLU A 338 -11.43 19.63 -7.98
C GLU A 338 -11.77 21.12 -7.77
N THR A 339 -11.00 21.84 -6.96
CA THR A 339 -11.21 23.29 -6.73
C THR A 339 -10.47 24.17 -7.72
N SER A 340 -9.58 23.59 -8.53
CA SER A 340 -8.71 24.27 -9.47
C SER A 340 -9.47 24.56 -10.77
N THR A 341 -10.36 25.56 -10.77
CA THR A 341 -11.10 25.97 -11.97
C THR A 341 -10.23 26.78 -12.94
N GLY A 342 -10.25 26.45 -14.23
CA GLY A 342 -9.70 27.29 -15.31
C GLY A 342 -8.33 26.89 -15.87
N GLY A 343 -8.03 25.60 -15.99
CA GLY A 343 -6.69 25.11 -16.34
C GLY A 343 -5.77 25.17 -15.13
N ILE A 344 -4.86 24.21 -14.95
CA ILE A 344 -4.18 23.93 -13.68
C ILE A 344 -3.60 25.18 -12.99
N VAL A 345 -4.25 25.64 -11.90
CA VAL A 345 -3.79 26.73 -11.01
C VAL A 345 -3.33 26.20 -9.64
N GLY A 346 -3.38 24.88 -9.40
CA GLY A 346 -2.72 24.33 -8.23
C GLY A 346 -1.21 24.46 -8.39
N GLY A 347 -0.49 24.60 -7.26
CA GLY A 347 0.93 24.95 -7.28
C GLY A 347 1.78 24.04 -8.16
N SER A 348 3.01 24.45 -8.40
CA SER A 348 3.98 23.66 -9.17
C SER A 348 5.30 23.55 -8.43
N ILE A 349 6.08 22.54 -8.78
CA ILE A 349 7.47 22.38 -8.36
C ILE A 349 8.39 22.33 -9.57
N THR A 350 9.67 22.63 -9.34
CA THR A 350 10.72 22.32 -10.31
C THR A 350 11.46 21.08 -9.87
N VAL A 351 11.60 20.11 -10.78
CA VAL A 351 12.48 18.95 -10.63
C VAL A 351 13.66 19.05 -11.58
N ASN A 352 14.83 18.61 -11.15
CA ASN A 352 16.10 18.76 -11.86
C ASN A 352 16.70 17.41 -12.26
N PRO A 353 17.57 17.39 -13.29
CA PRO A 353 18.39 16.22 -13.60
C PRO A 353 19.15 15.74 -12.36
N GLY A 354 19.01 14.46 -12.03
CA GLY A 354 19.70 13.85 -10.89
C GLY A 354 19.00 13.95 -9.54
N ASP A 355 17.84 14.61 -9.44
CA ASP A 355 17.09 14.68 -8.18
C ASP A 355 16.71 13.28 -7.70
N THR A 356 16.86 13.01 -6.39
CA THR A 356 16.35 11.79 -5.76
C THR A 356 14.86 11.92 -5.44
N LEU A 357 14.18 10.81 -5.15
CA LEU A 357 12.78 10.85 -4.70
C LEU A 357 12.59 11.68 -3.42
N GLU A 358 13.58 11.65 -2.51
CA GLU A 358 13.56 12.45 -1.29
C GLU A 358 13.63 13.95 -1.59
N GLN A 359 14.45 14.36 -2.56
CA GLN A 359 14.51 15.77 -2.97
C GLN A 359 13.21 16.23 -3.62
N ILE A 360 12.57 15.38 -4.44
CA ILE A 360 11.27 15.67 -5.05
C ILE A 360 10.18 15.76 -3.97
N ARG A 361 10.13 14.81 -3.04
CA ARG A 361 9.24 14.83 -1.86
C ARG A 361 9.39 16.13 -1.09
N ASP A 362 10.63 16.52 -0.80
CA ASP A 362 10.94 17.73 -0.04
C ASP A 362 10.51 18.99 -0.80
N ALA A 363 10.70 19.03 -2.13
CA ALA A 363 10.24 20.12 -2.97
C ALA A 363 8.70 20.28 -2.94
N ILE A 364 7.94 19.18 -2.90
CA ILE A 364 6.47 19.20 -2.75
C ILE A 364 6.09 19.73 -1.37
N ASN A 365 6.61 19.10 -0.31
CA ASN A 365 6.19 19.40 1.06
C ASN A 365 6.61 20.80 1.54
N GLN A 366 7.67 21.37 0.98
CA GLN A 366 8.13 22.72 1.30
C GLN A 366 7.46 23.81 0.45
N ASN A 367 6.69 23.44 -0.58
CA ASN A 367 6.03 24.39 -1.46
C ASN A 367 4.84 25.07 -0.77
N THR A 368 4.92 26.38 -0.56
CA THR A 368 3.89 27.15 0.16
C THR A 368 2.54 27.19 -0.53
N THR A 369 2.48 27.00 -1.86
CA THR A 369 1.23 26.94 -2.63
C THR A 369 0.54 25.58 -2.50
N LEU A 370 1.32 24.51 -2.25
CA LEU A 370 0.81 23.14 -2.07
C LEU A 370 0.49 22.80 -0.62
N GLN A 371 1.03 23.55 0.35
CA GLN A 371 0.79 23.33 1.78
C GLN A 371 -0.71 23.27 2.11
N GLY A 372 -1.11 22.20 2.81
CA GLY A 372 -2.51 21.94 3.17
C GLY A 372 -3.37 21.34 2.06
N ARG A 373 -2.83 21.18 0.84
CA ARG A 373 -3.54 20.56 -0.31
C ARG A 373 -2.86 19.28 -0.76
N VAL A 374 -1.54 19.29 -0.95
CA VAL A 374 -0.78 18.15 -1.44
C VAL A 374 0.37 17.84 -0.49
N THR A 375 0.55 16.56 -0.19
CA THR A 375 1.68 16.01 0.55
C THR A 375 2.35 14.93 -0.27
N ALA A 376 3.65 14.76 -0.07
CA ALA A 376 4.41 13.67 -0.64
C ALA A 376 5.19 12.90 0.41
N GLU A 377 5.40 11.62 0.17
CA GLU A 377 6.23 10.74 0.98
C GLU A 377 7.04 9.78 0.10
N VAL A 378 8.11 9.22 0.67
CA VAL A 378 8.90 8.18 0.02
C VAL A 378 8.67 6.89 0.79
N VAL A 379 7.88 6.00 0.20
CA VAL A 379 7.46 4.75 0.84
C VAL A 379 8.44 3.64 0.47
N PRO A 380 8.98 2.89 1.44
CA PRO A 380 9.72 1.66 1.16
C PRO A 380 8.82 0.64 0.45
N GLU A 381 9.33 0.01 -0.61
CA GLU A 381 8.63 -1.08 -1.29
C GLU A 381 9.68 -2.07 -1.80
N GLY A 382 9.55 -3.35 -1.43
CA GLY A 382 10.53 -4.39 -1.72
C GLY A 382 11.93 -4.03 -1.24
N ASN A 383 12.86 -3.93 -2.20
CA ASN A 383 14.26 -3.55 -1.96
C ASN A 383 14.58 -2.11 -2.40
N GLY A 384 13.55 -1.33 -2.68
CA GLY A 384 13.66 0.03 -3.19
C GLY A 384 12.65 0.94 -2.50
N LYS A 385 12.07 1.83 -3.29
CA LYS A 385 11.20 2.90 -2.82
C LYS A 385 10.29 3.40 -3.93
N LYS A 386 9.18 4.02 -3.55
CA LYS A 386 8.31 4.78 -4.44
C LYS A 386 8.01 6.16 -3.87
N LEU A 387 7.77 7.12 -4.75
CA LEU A 387 7.24 8.42 -4.39
C LEU A 387 5.72 8.31 -4.38
N ARG A 388 5.10 8.70 -3.27
CA ARG A 388 3.65 8.78 -3.13
C ARG A 388 3.28 10.24 -2.93
N ILE A 389 2.29 10.70 -3.68
CA ILE A 389 1.78 12.07 -3.66
C ILE A 389 0.29 11.97 -3.40
N GLN A 390 -0.21 12.67 -2.40
CA GLN A 390 -1.60 12.57 -1.95
C GLN A 390 -2.21 13.95 -1.73
N HIS A 391 -3.50 14.06 -2.06
CA HIS A 391 -4.33 15.18 -1.68
C HIS A 391 -4.77 15.07 -0.23
N VAL A 392 -4.48 16.10 0.58
CA VAL A 392 -4.70 16.11 2.04
C VAL A 392 -6.19 16.06 2.40
N LEU A 393 -7.06 16.70 1.60
CA LEU A 393 -8.51 16.73 1.82
C LEU A 393 -9.27 15.60 1.10
N GLY A 394 -8.56 14.72 0.40
CA GLY A 394 -9.16 13.62 -0.36
C GLY A 394 -9.93 13.99 -1.63
N GLU A 395 -9.67 15.18 -2.18
CA GLU A 395 -10.14 15.56 -3.52
C GLU A 395 -9.32 14.85 -4.59
N GLN A 396 -9.88 14.64 -5.79
CA GLN A 396 -9.12 14.12 -6.91
C GLN A 396 -7.92 15.04 -7.21
N LEU A 397 -6.74 14.43 -7.36
CA LEU A 397 -5.48 15.09 -7.66
C LEU A 397 -5.09 14.76 -9.10
N VAL A 398 -4.65 15.75 -9.85
CA VAL A 398 -4.03 15.56 -11.17
C VAL A 398 -2.62 16.12 -11.12
N VAL A 399 -1.68 15.35 -11.67
CA VAL A 399 -0.28 15.74 -11.79
C VAL A 399 0.08 15.77 -13.27
N THR A 400 0.54 16.91 -13.78
CA THR A 400 0.99 17.08 -15.17
C THR A 400 2.36 17.72 -15.22
N GLN A 401 2.93 17.83 -16.41
CA GLN A 401 4.20 18.51 -16.61
C GLN A 401 4.07 19.50 -17.77
N THR A 402 4.56 20.73 -17.55
CA THR A 402 4.56 21.75 -18.60
C THR A 402 5.44 21.33 -19.78
N GLY A 403 4.86 21.31 -20.98
CA GLY A 403 5.59 21.17 -22.24
C GLY A 403 6.20 19.78 -22.47
N GLY A 404 5.58 18.73 -21.94
CA GLY A 404 5.99 17.34 -22.13
C GLY A 404 5.76 16.48 -20.89
N THR A 405 6.14 15.20 -20.96
CA THR A 405 5.91 14.23 -19.87
C THR A 405 7.18 13.51 -19.41
N ASP A 406 8.37 13.95 -19.82
CA ASP A 406 9.61 13.19 -19.62
C ASP A 406 9.97 12.95 -18.14
N ALA A 407 9.69 13.89 -17.22
CA ALA A 407 9.86 13.66 -15.79
C ALA A 407 8.79 12.71 -15.23
N ILE A 408 7.53 12.88 -15.63
CA ILE A 408 6.42 11.99 -15.23
C ILE A 408 6.70 10.56 -15.69
N THR A 409 7.11 10.39 -16.94
CA THR A 409 7.49 9.08 -17.51
C THR A 409 8.73 8.51 -16.85
N ALA A 410 9.77 9.31 -16.55
CA ALA A 410 10.96 8.83 -15.85
C ALA A 410 10.65 8.34 -14.42
N LEU A 411 9.73 9.03 -13.74
CA LEU A 411 9.18 8.59 -12.46
C LEU A 411 8.24 7.40 -12.62
N GLY A 412 7.59 7.22 -13.77
CA GLY A 412 6.47 6.30 -13.91
C GLY A 412 5.34 6.71 -12.97
N LEU A 413 5.08 8.02 -12.88
CA LEU A 413 4.07 8.58 -12.00
C LEU A 413 2.69 8.39 -12.64
N ASP A 414 1.79 7.72 -11.94
CA ASP A 414 0.40 7.52 -12.35
C ASP A 414 -0.52 7.56 -11.13
N PHE A 415 -1.83 7.52 -11.37
CA PHE A 415 -2.82 7.35 -10.29
C PHE A 415 -2.47 6.12 -9.45
N SER A 416 -2.49 6.30 -8.14
CA SER A 416 -2.13 5.23 -7.23
C SER A 416 -3.18 4.13 -7.23
N GLU A 417 -2.71 2.90 -7.35
CA GLU A 417 -3.54 1.70 -7.26
C GLU A 417 -3.66 1.19 -5.83
N ASN A 418 -3.17 1.97 -4.86
CA ASN A 418 -3.07 1.56 -3.49
C ASN A 418 -4.44 1.26 -2.86
N GLY A 419 -4.58 0.04 -2.38
CA GLY A 419 -5.81 -0.53 -1.86
C GLY A 419 -6.80 -0.96 -2.94
N TYR A 420 -6.43 -1.02 -4.23
CA TYR A 420 -7.28 -1.58 -5.29
C TYR A 420 -7.83 -2.96 -4.92
N ALA A 421 -7.02 -3.83 -4.30
CA ALA A 421 -7.47 -5.14 -3.86
C ALA A 421 -8.64 -5.08 -2.85
N THR A 422 -8.71 -4.01 -2.05
CA THR A 422 -9.80 -3.79 -1.08
C THR A 422 -11.01 -3.05 -1.66
N LYS A 423 -10.78 -2.27 -2.72
CA LYS A 423 -11.76 -1.34 -3.31
C LYS A 423 -12.43 -1.89 -4.57
N MET A 424 -11.78 -2.83 -5.24
CA MET A 424 -12.29 -3.51 -6.43
C MET A 424 -13.64 -4.16 -6.15
N ARG A 425 -14.63 -3.82 -6.97
CA ARG A 425 -15.97 -4.40 -6.94
C ARG A 425 -16.56 -4.47 -8.34
N VAL A 426 -17.56 -5.34 -8.52
CA VAL A 426 -18.37 -5.32 -9.75
C VAL A 426 -19.17 -4.02 -9.78
N SER A 427 -19.28 -3.41 -10.96
CA SER A 427 -20.04 -2.18 -11.19
C SER A 427 -21.47 -2.30 -10.63
N ASP A 428 -21.90 -1.31 -9.84
CA ASP A 428 -23.24 -1.28 -9.22
C ASP A 428 -24.35 -1.39 -10.27
N THR A 429 -24.11 -0.85 -11.46
CA THR A 429 -24.96 -1.00 -12.64
C THR A 429 -25.20 -2.48 -12.99
N LEU A 430 -24.13 -3.29 -13.06
CA LEU A 430 -24.22 -4.71 -13.40
C LEU A 430 -24.79 -5.55 -12.25
N VAL A 431 -24.52 -5.14 -11.00
CA VAL A 431 -25.13 -5.78 -9.82
C VAL A 431 -26.64 -5.57 -9.81
N SER A 432 -27.11 -4.36 -10.14
CA SER A 432 -28.53 -4.02 -10.20
C SER A 432 -29.25 -4.61 -11.41
N ASP A 433 -28.56 -4.70 -12.55
CA ASP A 433 -29.08 -5.28 -13.78
C ASP A 433 -28.00 -6.15 -14.48
N PRO A 434 -27.95 -7.45 -14.16
CA PRO A 434 -27.02 -8.37 -14.79
C PRO A 434 -27.21 -8.53 -16.30
N SER A 435 -28.36 -8.12 -16.86
CA SER A 435 -28.57 -8.15 -18.30
C SER A 435 -27.73 -7.13 -19.06
N ARG A 436 -27.13 -6.17 -18.35
CA ARG A 436 -26.18 -5.18 -18.87
C ARG A 436 -24.75 -5.70 -19.06
N ILE A 437 -24.47 -6.96 -18.71
CA ILE A 437 -23.18 -7.58 -19.01
C ILE A 437 -23.04 -7.71 -20.54
N SER A 438 -21.98 -7.14 -21.10
CA SER A 438 -21.62 -7.25 -22.51
C SER A 438 -21.28 -8.71 -22.84
N ARG A 439 -22.14 -9.36 -23.63
CA ARG A 439 -21.93 -10.75 -24.07
C ARG A 439 -21.33 -10.83 -25.47
N GLY A 440 -21.79 -9.95 -26.35
CA GLY A 440 -21.35 -9.82 -27.72
C GLY A 440 -20.91 -8.39 -28.02
N GLN A 441 -20.63 -8.14 -29.28
CA GLN A 441 -20.18 -6.86 -29.79
C GLN A 441 -20.99 -6.44 -30.99
N VAL A 442 -20.95 -5.15 -31.32
CA VAL A 442 -21.53 -4.66 -32.57
C VAL A 442 -20.80 -5.37 -33.70
N GLN A 443 -21.51 -6.08 -34.58
CA GLN A 443 -20.97 -6.78 -35.75
C GLN A 443 -21.27 -5.99 -37.01
N PHE A 444 -20.51 -6.21 -38.08
CA PHE A 444 -20.79 -5.61 -39.39
C PHE A 444 -21.19 -6.69 -40.39
N ASP A 445 -22.35 -6.53 -40.99
CA ASP A 445 -22.82 -7.40 -42.06
C ASP A 445 -22.38 -6.85 -43.42
N GLN A 446 -21.48 -7.59 -44.06
CA GLN A 446 -20.92 -7.27 -45.37
C GLN A 446 -21.96 -7.27 -46.50
N ILE A 447 -23.10 -7.95 -46.33
CA ILE A 447 -24.16 -8.04 -47.34
C ILE A 447 -25.03 -6.79 -47.30
N THR A 448 -25.49 -6.40 -46.12
CA THR A 448 -26.36 -5.22 -45.94
C THR A 448 -25.58 -3.92 -45.85
N GLY A 449 -24.28 -3.97 -45.51
CA GLY A 449 -23.44 -2.80 -45.26
C GLY A 449 -23.81 -2.08 -43.95
N GLN A 450 -24.47 -2.79 -43.04
CA GLN A 450 -25.00 -2.26 -41.78
C GLN A 450 -24.40 -2.99 -40.58
N TYR A 451 -24.36 -2.29 -39.46
CA TYR A 451 -24.06 -2.88 -38.17
C TYR A 451 -25.28 -3.65 -37.63
N LEU A 452 -25.01 -4.68 -36.84
CA LEU A 452 -26.03 -5.43 -36.13
C LEU A 452 -25.53 -5.97 -34.80
N LEU A 453 -26.47 -6.27 -33.91
CA LEU A 453 -26.26 -7.01 -32.66
C LEU A 453 -27.08 -8.30 -32.72
N SER A 454 -26.46 -9.42 -32.37
CA SER A 454 -27.11 -10.73 -32.38
C SER A 454 -27.32 -11.24 -30.94
N PRO A 455 -28.51 -11.76 -30.57
CA PRO A 455 -28.76 -12.24 -29.21
C PRO A 455 -27.93 -13.48 -28.85
N GLY A 456 -27.42 -14.18 -29.87
CA GLY A 456 -26.58 -15.36 -29.74
C GLY A 456 -25.08 -15.07 -29.73
N ASP A 457 -24.66 -13.82 -29.91
CA ASP A 457 -23.24 -13.47 -29.91
C ASP A 457 -22.64 -13.61 -28.50
N ASN A 458 -21.45 -14.21 -28.45
CA ASN A 458 -20.72 -14.49 -27.23
C ASN A 458 -19.22 -14.14 -27.34
N GLU A 459 -18.84 -13.37 -28.37
CA GLU A 459 -17.45 -13.04 -28.67
C GLU A 459 -16.74 -12.32 -27.50
N VAL A 460 -17.40 -11.36 -26.85
CA VAL A 460 -16.82 -10.63 -25.70
C VAL A 460 -16.63 -11.56 -24.52
N ALA A 461 -17.60 -12.42 -24.22
CA ALA A 461 -17.46 -13.42 -23.16
C ALA A 461 -16.31 -14.41 -23.43
N SER A 462 -16.14 -14.82 -24.69
CA SER A 462 -15.02 -15.66 -25.14
C SER A 462 -13.67 -14.94 -24.98
N GLN A 463 -13.59 -13.67 -25.38
CA GLN A 463 -12.39 -12.86 -25.21
C GLN A 463 -12.02 -12.66 -23.74
N MET A 464 -12.99 -12.40 -22.86
CA MET A 464 -12.73 -12.29 -21.41
C MET A 464 -12.19 -13.61 -20.83
N ALA A 465 -12.75 -14.75 -21.25
CA ALA A 465 -12.27 -16.06 -20.82
C ALA A 465 -10.84 -16.35 -21.32
N ASN A 466 -10.55 -16.03 -22.58
CA ASN A 466 -9.21 -16.20 -23.17
C ASN A 466 -8.18 -15.30 -22.47
N MET A 467 -8.57 -14.05 -22.18
CA MET A 467 -7.77 -13.07 -21.48
C MET A 467 -7.26 -13.62 -20.14
N LEU A 468 -8.15 -14.21 -19.32
CA LEU A 468 -7.77 -14.77 -18.01
C LEU A 468 -6.72 -15.90 -18.08
N SER A 469 -6.60 -16.56 -19.23
CA SER A 469 -5.58 -17.58 -19.49
C SER A 469 -4.34 -17.05 -20.25
N GLY A 470 -4.40 -15.81 -20.72
CA GLY A 470 -3.34 -15.14 -21.46
C GLY A 470 -2.25 -14.56 -20.56
N GLN A 471 -1.12 -14.21 -21.18
CA GLN A 471 -0.04 -13.50 -20.50
C GLN A 471 -0.34 -12.00 -20.44
N VAL A 472 -0.13 -11.41 -19.26
CA VAL A 472 -0.30 -9.99 -18.97
C VAL A 472 1.03 -9.42 -18.49
N SER A 473 1.28 -8.16 -18.78
CA SER A 473 2.50 -7.49 -18.33
C SER A 473 2.28 -6.91 -16.93
N PHE A 474 2.82 -7.59 -15.92
CA PHE A 474 2.81 -7.10 -14.54
C PHE A 474 4.03 -6.23 -14.28
N LYS A 475 3.82 -5.11 -13.58
CA LYS A 475 4.90 -4.27 -13.06
C LYS A 475 5.56 -4.93 -11.85
N ALA A 476 6.71 -4.39 -11.43
CA ALA A 476 7.31 -4.79 -10.17
C ALA A 476 6.45 -4.27 -9.02
N ALA A 477 6.13 -5.11 -8.05
CA ALA A 477 5.25 -4.77 -6.93
C ALA A 477 5.70 -5.49 -5.67
N GLY A 478 5.91 -4.72 -4.58
CA GLY A 478 6.50 -5.24 -3.35
C GLY A 478 7.81 -5.95 -3.64
N SER A 479 7.89 -7.22 -3.22
CA SER A 479 9.05 -8.07 -3.47
C SER A 479 9.02 -8.89 -4.79
N LEU A 480 8.00 -8.70 -5.64
CA LEU A 480 7.92 -9.37 -6.95
C LEU A 480 8.47 -8.48 -8.07
N THR A 481 9.16 -9.10 -9.03
CA THR A 481 9.74 -8.41 -10.19
C THR A 481 8.72 -8.29 -11.32
N ALA A 482 8.88 -7.27 -12.17
CA ALA A 482 8.09 -7.12 -13.39
C ALA A 482 8.27 -8.31 -14.33
N GLY A 483 7.21 -8.66 -15.08
CA GLY A 483 7.27 -9.75 -16.05
C GLY A 483 5.94 -10.03 -16.75
N ASN A 484 6.01 -10.78 -17.85
CA ASN A 484 4.84 -11.22 -18.60
C ASN A 484 4.44 -12.63 -18.15
N VAL A 485 3.36 -12.72 -17.39
CA VAL A 485 2.86 -13.98 -16.79
C VAL A 485 1.34 -14.01 -16.83
N THR A 486 0.76 -15.19 -16.66
CA THR A 486 -0.70 -15.33 -16.47
C THR A 486 -1.12 -14.88 -15.06
N PHE A 487 -2.40 -14.56 -14.86
CA PHE A 487 -2.94 -14.28 -13.52
C PHE A 487 -2.70 -15.41 -12.53
N SER A 488 -2.79 -16.67 -12.98
CA SER A 488 -2.54 -17.83 -12.13
C SER A 488 -1.08 -17.94 -11.70
N GLU A 489 -0.14 -17.67 -12.60
CA GLU A 489 1.30 -17.67 -12.30
C GLU A 489 1.67 -16.52 -11.36
N TYR A 490 1.12 -15.32 -11.58
CA TYR A 490 1.32 -14.18 -10.68
C TYR A 490 0.77 -14.48 -9.28
N SER A 491 -0.46 -14.97 -9.19
CA SER A 491 -1.09 -15.36 -7.90
C SER A 491 -0.29 -16.44 -7.17
N ALA A 492 0.22 -17.44 -7.91
CA ALA A 492 1.10 -18.46 -7.34
C ALA A 492 2.43 -17.87 -6.84
N SER A 493 2.95 -16.84 -7.50
CA SER A 493 4.18 -16.15 -7.10
C SER A 493 4.02 -15.40 -5.77
N ILE A 494 2.86 -14.76 -5.53
CA ILE A 494 2.54 -14.12 -4.24
C ILE A 494 2.59 -15.16 -3.11
N VAL A 495 1.86 -16.27 -3.27
CA VAL A 495 1.78 -17.34 -2.26
C VAL A 495 3.14 -18.01 -2.07
N SER A 496 3.87 -18.28 -3.16
CA SER A 496 5.20 -18.89 -3.11
C SER A 496 6.16 -18.00 -2.34
N TYR A 497 6.20 -16.71 -2.63
CA TYR A 497 7.08 -15.76 -1.94
C TYR A 497 6.77 -15.74 -0.44
N SER A 498 5.50 -15.56 -0.06
CA SER A 498 5.10 -15.55 1.35
C SER A 498 5.44 -16.87 2.06
N SER A 499 5.29 -18.01 1.37
CA SER A 499 5.61 -19.33 1.92
C SER A 499 7.11 -19.51 2.14
N THR A 500 7.93 -19.07 1.19
CA THR A 500 9.40 -19.13 1.32
C THR A 500 9.90 -18.24 2.46
N GLN A 501 9.34 -17.03 2.60
CA GLN A 501 9.68 -16.14 3.70
C GLN A 501 9.28 -16.74 5.05
N ALA A 502 8.07 -17.28 5.15
CA ALA A 502 7.61 -17.96 6.37
C ALA A 502 8.49 -19.16 6.74
N ALA A 503 8.87 -19.99 5.76
CA ALA A 503 9.76 -21.13 5.97
C ALA A 503 11.15 -20.69 6.45
N SER A 504 11.72 -19.63 5.87
CA SER A 504 13.01 -19.06 6.31
C SER A 504 12.93 -18.55 7.74
N ILE A 505 11.91 -17.76 8.07
CA ILE A 505 11.70 -17.22 9.43
C ILE A 505 11.50 -18.36 10.44
N GLN A 506 10.79 -19.43 10.05
CA GLN A 506 10.61 -20.61 10.90
C GLN A 506 11.93 -21.32 11.18
N THR A 507 12.77 -21.53 10.15
CA THR A 507 14.11 -22.11 10.33
C THR A 507 14.99 -21.25 11.21
N ASP A 508 14.98 -19.93 11.03
CA ASP A 508 15.75 -19.00 11.86
C ASP A 508 15.26 -19.01 13.32
N TYR A 509 13.94 -19.04 13.54
CA TYR A 509 13.34 -19.14 14.87
C TYR A 509 13.73 -20.44 15.59
N GLU A 510 13.69 -21.58 14.89
CA GLU A 510 14.12 -22.88 15.41
C GLU A 510 15.59 -22.84 15.81
N PHE A 511 16.46 -22.33 14.94
CA PHE A 511 17.89 -22.19 15.22
C PHE A 511 18.18 -21.30 16.43
N GLN A 512 17.52 -20.13 16.54
CA GLN A 512 17.67 -19.24 17.69
C GLN A 512 17.16 -19.88 18.99
N THR A 513 16.07 -20.64 18.91
CA THR A 513 15.52 -21.38 20.06
C THR A 513 16.49 -22.46 20.54
N GLU A 514 17.14 -23.18 19.61
CA GLU A 514 18.17 -24.16 19.95
C GLU A 514 19.40 -23.52 20.61
N ILE A 515 19.88 -22.39 20.08
CA ILE A 515 20.98 -21.64 20.70
C ILE A 515 20.58 -21.17 22.09
N LYS A 516 19.41 -20.56 22.26
CA LYS A 516 18.90 -20.11 23.56
C LYS A 516 18.87 -21.25 24.56
N THR A 517 18.29 -22.39 24.18
CA THR A 517 18.22 -23.59 25.01
C THR A 517 19.63 -24.09 25.39
N SER A 518 20.57 -24.12 24.45
CA SER A 518 21.95 -24.53 24.71
C SER A 518 22.66 -23.60 25.70
N LEU A 519 22.47 -22.28 25.55
CA LEU A 519 23.01 -21.27 26.45
C LEU A 519 22.38 -21.34 27.84
N GLU A 520 21.06 -21.55 27.94
CA GLU A 520 20.35 -21.74 29.21
C GLU A 520 20.87 -22.98 29.95
N LEU A 521 21.07 -24.11 29.25
CA LEU A 521 21.65 -25.31 29.84
C LEU A 521 23.09 -25.07 30.32
N LYS A 522 23.90 -24.37 29.53
CA LYS A 522 25.27 -24.01 29.93
C LYS A 522 25.28 -23.05 31.11
N HIS A 523 24.39 -22.06 31.13
CA HIS A 523 24.21 -21.15 32.25
C HIS A 523 23.79 -21.92 33.50
N ALA A 524 22.79 -22.79 33.42
CA ALA A 524 22.35 -23.64 34.53
C ALA A 524 23.46 -24.57 35.04
N SER A 525 24.38 -25.03 34.17
CA SER A 525 25.54 -25.83 34.60
C SER A 525 26.61 -25.03 35.36
N LEU A 526 26.71 -23.71 35.10
CA LEU A 526 27.67 -22.81 35.75
C LEU A 526 27.08 -22.13 37.00
N SER A 527 25.81 -21.73 36.92
CA SER A 527 25.04 -21.05 37.97
C SER A 527 24.33 -22.04 38.90
N GLY A 528 24.27 -23.33 38.53
CA GLY A 528 23.69 -24.37 39.35
C GLY A 528 24.53 -24.54 40.62
N VAL A 529 23.92 -24.20 41.76
CA VAL A 529 24.49 -24.48 43.08
C VAL A 529 24.71 -25.99 43.18
N ASN A 530 25.98 -26.39 43.26
CA ASN A 530 26.31 -27.77 43.54
C ASN A 530 25.94 -28.06 45.00
N LEU A 531 24.78 -28.68 45.23
CA LEU A 531 24.28 -29.02 46.57
C LEU A 531 25.32 -29.79 47.38
N ASP A 532 26.22 -30.54 46.74
CA ASP A 532 27.32 -31.24 47.41
C ASP A 532 28.40 -30.27 47.92
N GLU A 533 28.63 -29.17 47.22
CA GLU A 533 29.60 -28.12 47.57
C GLU A 533 29.04 -27.14 48.62
N GLU A 534 27.75 -26.81 48.52
CA GLU A 534 27.03 -26.11 49.60
C GLU A 534 26.90 -26.98 50.86
N MET A 535 26.57 -28.27 50.73
CA MET A 535 26.52 -29.22 51.85
C MET A 535 27.91 -29.43 52.44
N SER A 536 28.97 -29.50 51.62
CA SER A 536 30.35 -29.54 52.08
C SER A 536 30.72 -28.26 52.86
N SER A 537 30.37 -27.09 52.33
CA SER A 537 30.60 -25.81 53.00
C SER A 537 29.82 -25.71 54.31
N LEU A 538 28.59 -26.21 54.34
CA LEU A 538 27.73 -26.24 55.52
C LEU A 538 28.24 -27.25 56.56
N LEU A 539 28.77 -28.40 56.15
CA LEU A 539 29.47 -29.34 57.02
C LEU A 539 30.76 -28.74 57.59
N VAL A 540 31.51 -27.98 56.79
CA VAL A 540 32.70 -27.24 57.23
C VAL A 540 32.30 -26.15 58.24
N PHE A 541 31.23 -25.40 58.00
CA PHE A 541 30.71 -24.42 58.97
C PHE A 541 30.23 -25.09 60.25
N GLN A 542 29.53 -26.23 60.17
CA GLN A 542 29.12 -27.01 61.34
C GLN A 542 30.32 -27.57 62.12
N GLN A 543 31.34 -28.11 61.44
CA GLN A 543 32.56 -28.59 62.08
C GLN A 543 33.36 -27.45 62.72
N THR A 544 33.43 -26.30 62.06
CA THR A 544 34.12 -25.11 62.59
C THR A 544 33.40 -24.57 63.81
N TYR A 545 32.06 -24.50 63.77
CA TYR A 545 31.25 -24.07 64.91
C TYR A 545 31.36 -25.05 66.09
N ALA A 546 31.32 -26.37 65.82
CA ALA A 546 31.52 -27.39 66.84
C ALA A 546 32.94 -27.38 67.42
N ALA A 547 33.95 -27.11 66.59
CA ALA A 547 35.33 -26.95 67.04
C ALA A 547 35.50 -25.69 67.91
N SER A 548 34.95 -24.55 67.49
CA SER A 548 34.92 -23.31 68.27
C SER A 548 34.18 -23.50 69.60
N ALA A 549 33.05 -24.21 69.61
CA ALA A 549 32.31 -24.54 70.83
C ALA A 549 33.11 -25.45 71.78
N ARG A 550 33.88 -26.42 71.25
CA ARG A 550 34.81 -27.24 72.05
C ARG A 550 35.97 -26.43 72.60
N VAL A 551 36.53 -25.50 71.83
CA VAL A 551 37.57 -24.59 72.31
C VAL A 551 37.02 -23.76 73.47
N ILE A 552 35.84 -23.16 73.32
CA ILE A 552 35.17 -22.40 74.39
C ILE A 552 34.93 -23.29 75.63
N SER A 553 34.42 -24.51 75.44
CA SER A 553 34.19 -25.45 76.55
C SER A 553 35.49 -25.87 77.26
N THR A 554 36.57 -26.05 76.50
CA THR A 554 37.88 -26.44 77.06
C THR A 554 38.51 -25.26 77.79
N THR A 555 38.39 -24.04 77.25
CA THR A 555 38.79 -22.81 77.93
C THR A 555 37.99 -22.61 79.20
N GLN A 556 36.68 -22.87 79.21
CA GLN A 556 35.84 -22.83 80.40
C GLN A 556 36.34 -23.82 81.47
N GLN A 557 36.63 -25.07 81.08
CA GLN A 557 37.16 -26.09 81.99
C GLN A 557 38.55 -25.74 82.53
N LEU A 558 39.43 -25.19 81.71
CA LEU A 558 40.74 -24.70 82.17
C LEU A 558 40.58 -23.53 83.14
N PHE A 559 39.62 -22.63 82.91
CA PHE A 559 39.29 -21.54 83.82
C PHE A 559 38.74 -22.06 85.16
N ASP A 560 37.89 -23.09 85.12
CA ASP A 560 37.34 -23.73 86.32
C ASP A 560 38.41 -24.51 87.10
N ILE A 561 39.33 -25.21 86.43
CA ILE A 561 40.49 -25.88 87.06
C ILE A 561 41.43 -24.86 87.68
N LEU A 562 41.71 -23.75 86.98
CA LEU A 562 42.53 -22.66 87.50
C LEU A 562 41.89 -22.04 88.74
N ASN A 563 40.59 -21.78 88.72
CA ASN A 563 39.86 -21.27 89.88
C ASN A 563 39.93 -22.24 91.07
N ASN A 564 39.75 -23.54 90.84
CA ASN A 564 39.85 -24.56 91.89
C ASN A 564 41.28 -24.81 92.40
N LEU A 565 42.32 -24.31 91.71
CA LEU A 565 43.71 -24.35 92.18
C LEU A 565 44.09 -23.10 93.01
N ILE A 566 43.30 -22.03 92.92
CA ILE A 566 43.57 -20.73 93.55
C ILE A 566 42.73 -20.52 94.83
N THR A 567 41.72 -21.36 95.07
CA THR A 567 40.98 -21.48 96.35
C THR A 567 41.26 -22.82 97.01
#